data_AF-A0A2G9UDX1-F1
#
_entry.id   AF-A0A2G9UDX1-F1
#
_cell.length_a   1.000
_cell.length_b   1.000
_cell.length_c   1.000
_cell.angle_alpha   90.00
_cell.angle_beta   90.00
_cell.angle_gamma   90.00
#
_symmetry.space_group_name_H-M   'P 1'
#
loop_
_entity.id
_entity.type
_entity.pdbx_description
1 polymer ?
#
loop_
_entity_poly.entity_id
_entity_poly.type
_entity_poly.pdbx_seq_one_letter_code
_entity_poly.pdbx_strand_id
1 'polypeptide(L)'
;MSRIATPGYDKEESNCPRLTNLAFQMAWASTTQVGCGAKLCGDNYIVVCRYTPRGNVVNQNIYNAGPMCSQCFGACSKTYLYKGLCVLPPVIQSK
;
A
#
# COMPACT_ATOMS: atom_id res chain seq x y z
N MET A 1 7.10 3.97 -24.22
CA MET A 1 7.72 5.00 -23.37
C MET A 1 7.29 4.78 -21.93
N SER A 2 8.22 4.31 -21.09
CA SER A 2 7.99 3.98 -19.69
C SER A 2 7.92 5.26 -18.85
N ARG A 3 6.84 5.48 -18.09
CA ARG A 3 6.86 6.49 -17.02
C ARG A 3 7.48 5.86 -15.78
N ILE A 4 8.56 6.47 -15.32
CA ILE A 4 9.17 6.19 -14.01
C ILE A 4 8.21 6.79 -12.98
N ALA A 5 7.68 5.95 -12.07
CA ALA A 5 6.95 6.45 -10.90
C ALA A 5 7.96 7.05 -9.92
N THR A 6 8.29 8.32 -10.10
CA THR A 6 9.09 9.07 -9.12
C THR A 6 8.23 9.38 -7.88
N PRO A 7 8.84 9.47 -6.69
CA PRO A 7 8.14 9.96 -5.51
C PRO A 7 7.80 11.44 -5.70
N GLY A 8 6.56 11.72 -6.09
CA GLY A 8 5.99 13.06 -6.22
C GLY A 8 5.87 13.58 -7.65
N TYR A 9 4.68 14.13 -7.95
CA TYR A 9 4.27 14.89 -9.14
C TYR A 9 3.79 14.16 -10.41
N ASP A 10 2.70 13.41 -10.27
CA ASP A 10 1.69 13.31 -11.33
C ASP A 10 0.49 14.19 -10.94
N LYS A 11 0.21 15.20 -11.77
CA LYS A 11 -0.72 16.30 -11.48
C LYS A 11 -2.13 15.91 -11.92
N GLU A 12 -3.04 15.69 -10.98
CA GLU A 12 -4.46 16.01 -11.14
C GLU A 12 -5.05 16.30 -9.75
N GLU A 13 -5.13 17.58 -9.41
CA GLU A 13 -5.52 18.08 -8.10
C GLU A 13 -7.00 18.49 -8.16
N SER A 14 -7.89 17.58 -7.78
CA SER A 14 -9.30 17.86 -7.53
C SER A 14 -9.56 17.80 -6.01
N ASN A 15 -9.19 18.89 -5.34
CA ASN A 15 -9.77 19.43 -4.08
C ASN A 15 -10.11 18.48 -2.90
N CYS A 16 -9.40 17.37 -2.72
CA CYS A 16 -9.48 16.58 -1.48
C CYS A 16 -8.40 17.06 -0.48
N PRO A 17 -8.74 17.34 0.80
CA PRO A 17 -7.75 17.66 1.82
C PRO A 17 -6.70 16.54 1.87
N ARG A 18 -5.42 16.91 1.93
CA ARG A 18 -4.25 16.06 1.68
C ARG A 18 -4.22 14.77 2.53
N LEU A 19 -4.92 13.74 2.06
CA LEU A 19 -4.80 12.33 2.48
C LEU A 19 -3.66 11.61 1.75
N THR A 20 -2.81 12.35 1.03
CA THR A 20 -1.74 11.82 0.17
C THR A 20 -0.81 10.89 0.95
N ASN A 21 -0.40 11.28 2.15
CA ASN A 21 0.51 10.47 2.98
C ASN A 21 -0.06 9.12 3.40
N LEU A 22 -1.36 9.05 3.74
CA LEU A 22 -1.98 7.79 4.17
C LEU A 22 -2.21 6.87 2.97
N ALA A 23 -2.64 7.42 1.83
CA ALA A 23 -2.80 6.66 0.60
C ALA A 23 -1.48 6.04 0.12
N PHE A 24 -0.35 6.75 0.27
CA PHE A 24 0.96 6.21 -0.06
C PHE A 24 1.39 5.05 0.86
N GLN A 25 1.01 5.09 2.14
CA GLN A 25 1.28 3.99 3.05
C GLN A 25 0.49 2.73 2.68
N MET A 26 -0.78 2.90 2.27
CA MET A 26 -1.66 1.80 1.84
C MET A 26 -1.19 1.14 0.54
N ALA A 27 -0.73 1.95 -0.43
CA ALA A 27 -0.34 1.47 -1.75
C ALA A 27 1.09 0.88 -1.81
N TRP A 28 1.80 0.87 -0.68
CA TRP A 28 3.22 0.50 -0.64
C TRP A 28 3.44 -1.00 -0.87
N ALA A 29 4.04 -1.38 -2.00
CA ALA A 29 4.10 -2.77 -2.47
C ALA A 29 4.90 -3.71 -1.57
N SER A 30 5.87 -3.20 -0.80
CA SER A 30 6.63 -4.03 0.15
C SER A 30 5.89 -4.26 1.47
N THR A 31 4.80 -3.52 1.74
CA THR A 31 3.97 -3.71 2.93
C THR A 31 3.12 -4.97 2.76
N THR A 32 3.24 -5.91 3.70
CA THR A 32 2.56 -7.21 3.62
C THR A 32 1.50 -7.40 4.68
N GLN A 33 1.54 -6.60 5.75
CA GLN A 33 0.69 -6.73 6.91
C GLN A 33 0.15 -5.37 7.33
N VAL A 34 -1.13 -5.34 7.70
CA VAL A 34 -1.79 -4.18 8.31
C VAL A 34 -2.55 -4.64 9.55
N GLY A 35 -2.43 -3.88 10.63
CA GLY A 35 -3.21 -4.08 11.85
C GLY A 35 -3.84 -2.76 12.26
N CYS A 36 -5.16 -2.73 12.44
CA CYS A 36 -5.91 -1.54 12.80
C CYS A 36 -6.63 -1.74 14.14
N GLY A 37 -6.70 -0.69 14.95
CA GLY A 37 -7.51 -0.61 16.15
C GLY A 37 -8.41 0.62 16.09
N ALA A 38 -9.64 0.50 16.58
CA ALA A 38 -10.59 1.59 16.67
C ALA A 38 -11.08 1.77 18.10
N LYS A 39 -11.23 3.02 18.55
CA LYS A 39 -11.77 3.35 19.87
C LYS A 39 -12.66 4.58 19.79
N LEU A 40 -13.81 4.53 20.46
CA LEU A 40 -14.66 5.70 20.67
C LEU A 40 -14.05 6.60 21.76
N CYS A 41 -13.84 7.86 21.43
CA CYS A 41 -13.27 8.89 22.30
C CYS A 41 -14.21 10.11 22.29
N GLY A 42 -15.03 10.25 23.35
CA GLY A 42 -16.16 11.18 23.34
C GLY A 42 -17.17 10.76 22.28
N ASP A 43 -17.52 11.67 21.37
CA ASP A 43 -18.46 11.41 20.28
C ASP A 43 -17.78 10.95 18.97
N ASN A 44 -16.46 10.79 18.96
CA ASN A 44 -15.68 10.49 17.75
C ASN A 44 -14.97 9.14 17.83
N TYR A 45 -14.93 8.41 16.71
CA TYR A 45 -14.07 7.23 16.57
C TYR A 45 -12.66 7.62 16.15
N ILE A 46 -11.66 7.14 16.89
CA ILE A 46 -10.25 7.20 16.50
C ILE A 46 -9.87 5.82 15.96
N VAL A 47 -9.37 5.78 14.73
CA VAL A 47 -8.84 4.57 14.09
C VAL A 47 -7.35 4.75 13.86
N VAL A 48 -6.55 3.78 14.30
CA VAL A 48 -5.10 3.75 14.10
C VAL A 48 -4.72 2.47 13.40
N CYS A 49 -4.05 2.58 12.26
CA CYS A 49 -3.50 1.45 11.52
C CYS A 49 -1.97 1.46 11.53
N ARG A 50 -1.37 0.29 11.71
CA ARG A 50 0.07 0.05 11.59
C ARG A 50 0.33 -0.88 10.41
N TYR A 51 1.42 -0.62 9.71
CA TYR A 51 1.80 -1.29 8.47
C TYR A 51 3.20 -1.89 8.62
N THR A 52 3.36 -3.15 8.23
CA THR A 52 4.63 -3.86 8.32
C THR A 52 4.91 -4.61 7.01
N PRO A 53 6.12 -4.51 6.45
CA PRO A 53 7.14 -3.46 6.68
C PRO A 53 6.58 -2.04 6.51
N ARG A 54 7.24 -1.03 7.10
CA ARG A 54 6.77 0.35 6.98
C ARG A 54 6.94 0.85 5.53
N GLY A 55 5.91 1.50 5.00
CA GLY A 55 6.01 2.31 3.79
C GLY A 55 6.38 3.77 4.05
N ASN A 56 6.10 4.62 3.06
CA ASN A 56 6.33 6.07 3.08
C ASN A 56 7.76 6.45 3.49
N VAL A 57 8.74 5.71 2.95
CA VAL A 57 10.15 5.96 3.18
C VAL A 57 10.66 6.91 2.09
N VAL A 58 11.28 8.00 2.51
CA VAL A 58 11.86 9.00 1.60
C VAL A 58 12.89 8.33 0.70
N ASN A 59 12.91 8.72 -0.58
CA ASN A 59 13.78 8.17 -1.63
C ASN A 59 13.54 6.67 -1.96
N GLN A 60 12.38 6.12 -1.59
CA GLN A 60 11.95 4.80 -2.04
C GLN A 60 10.70 4.92 -2.91
N ASN A 61 10.56 4.00 -3.86
CA ASN A 61 9.37 3.91 -4.70
C ASN A 61 8.26 3.19 -3.95
N ILE A 62 7.02 3.68 -4.09
CA ILE A 62 5.82 3.04 -3.51
C ILE A 62 5.65 1.63 -4.07
N TYR A 63 5.88 1.47 -5.37
CA TYR A 63 5.92 0.20 -6.08
C TYR A 63 6.82 0.35 -7.32
N ASN A 64 7.32 -0.77 -7.83
CA ASN A 64 8.07 -0.76 -9.08
C ASN A 64 7.10 -0.77 -10.26
N ALA A 65 7.23 0.20 -11.17
CA ALA A 65 6.41 0.26 -12.38
C ALA A 65 6.79 -0.89 -13.32
N GLY A 66 5.78 -1.53 -13.92
CA GLY A 66 5.97 -2.63 -14.86
C GLY A 66 4.66 -3.35 -15.20
N PRO A 67 4.71 -4.39 -16.05
CA PRO A 67 3.56 -5.23 -16.30
C PRO A 67 3.04 -5.86 -15.00
N MET A 68 1.72 -6.04 -14.87
CA MET A 68 1.12 -6.69 -13.72
C MET A 68 1.79 -8.05 -13.45
N CYS A 69 1.96 -8.41 -12.19
CA CYS A 69 2.56 -9.68 -11.76
C CYS A 69 4.04 -9.92 -12.13
N SER A 70 4.68 -9.03 -12.88
CA SER A 70 6.03 -9.27 -13.43
C SER A 70 7.14 -9.47 -12.39
N GLN A 71 6.91 -9.02 -11.15
CA GLN A 71 7.86 -9.12 -10.04
C GLN A 71 7.34 -9.97 -8.86
N CYS A 72 6.24 -10.71 -9.03
CA CYS A 72 5.80 -11.61 -7.98
C CYS A 72 6.73 -12.83 -7.90
N PHE A 73 7.24 -13.13 -6.71
CA PHE A 73 8.04 -14.34 -6.47
C PHE A 73 7.20 -15.63 -6.49
N GLY A 74 5.88 -15.51 -6.22
CA GLY A 74 4.94 -16.62 -6.18
C GLY A 74 3.75 -16.41 -7.12
N ALA A 75 2.58 -16.89 -6.69
CA ALA A 75 1.37 -16.75 -7.48
C ALA A 75 0.94 -15.28 -7.59
N CYS A 76 0.36 -14.93 -8.73
CA CYS A 76 -0.35 -13.67 -8.91
C CYS A 76 -1.84 -13.93 -8.99
N SER A 77 -2.61 -13.11 -8.29
CA SER A 77 -4.05 -13.23 -8.30
C SER A 77 -4.66 -12.86 -9.64
N LYS A 78 -5.60 -13.70 -10.08
CA LYS A 78 -6.45 -13.49 -11.25
C LYS A 78 -7.89 -13.13 -10.90
N THR A 79 -8.27 -13.16 -9.63
CA THR A 79 -9.65 -12.91 -9.20
C THR A 79 -9.97 -11.44 -9.35
N TYR A 80 -11.16 -11.12 -9.84
CA TYR A 80 -11.59 -9.76 -10.19
C TYR A 80 -11.25 -8.73 -9.11
N LEU A 81 -11.53 -9.02 -7.84
CA LEU A 81 -11.34 -8.09 -6.72
C LEU A 81 -9.87 -7.81 -6.36
N TYR A 82 -8.99 -8.80 -6.52
CA TYR A 82 -7.57 -8.71 -6.13
C TYR A 82 -6.62 -8.97 -7.31
N LYS A 83 -7.09 -8.69 -8.53
CA LYS A 83 -6.38 -8.96 -9.78
C LYS A 83 -5.07 -8.16 -9.81
N GLY A 84 -3.96 -8.84 -10.10
CA GLY A 84 -2.64 -8.20 -10.20
C GLY A 84 -1.89 -8.09 -8.88
N LEU A 85 -2.48 -8.50 -7.75
CA LEU A 85 -1.79 -8.59 -6.47
C LEU A 85 -0.99 -9.90 -6.36
N CYS A 86 0.20 -9.81 -5.76
CA CYS A 86 1.01 -10.98 -5.45
C CYS A 86 0.42 -11.74 -4.24
N VAL A 87 0.36 -13.07 -4.34
CA VAL A 87 -0.04 -13.94 -3.25
C VAL A 87 1.18 -14.18 -2.37
N LEU A 88 1.07 -13.79 -1.09
CA LEU A 88 2.11 -14.02 -0.11
C LEU A 88 2.08 -15.48 0.36
N PRO A 89 3.25 -16.08 0.64
CA PRO A 89 3.27 -17.35 1.36
C PRO A 89 2.64 -17.18 2.75
N PRO A 90 2.04 -18.24 3.32
CA PRO A 90 1.47 -18.17 4.67
C PRO A 90 2.54 -17.70 5.66
N VAL A 91 2.20 -16.67 6.45
CA VAL A 91 3.09 -16.13 7.48
C VAL A 91 3.19 -17.18 8.57
N ILE A 92 4.35 -17.84 8.68
CA ILE A 92 4.71 -18.61 9.87
C ILE A 92 4.97 -17.58 10.97
N GLN A 93 3.92 -17.25 11.72
CA GLN A 93 4.00 -16.33 12.85
C GLN A 93 4.98 -16.91 13.89
N SER A 94 6.20 -16.39 13.96
CA SER A 94 7.10 -16.68 15.08
C SER A 94 6.53 -16.00 16.32
N LYS A 95 5.86 -16.79 17.16
CA LYS A 95 5.33 -16.37 18.46
C LYS A 95 6.44 -15.86 19.38
#